data_AF-A0A535NJQ2-F1
#
_entry.id   AF-A0A535NJQ2-F1
#
_cell.length_a   1.000
_cell.length_b   1.000
_cell.length_c   1.000
_cell.angle_alpha   90.00
_cell.angle_beta   90.00
_cell.angle_gamma   90.00
#
_symmetry.space_group_name_H-M   'P 1'
#
loop_
_entity.id
_entity.type
_entity.pdbx_description
1 polymer ?
#
loop_
_entity_poly.entity_id
_entity_poly.type
_entity_poly.pdbx_seq_one_letter_code
_entity_poly.pdbx_strand_id
1 'polypeptide(L)'
;MAVTLSRRGPWPMGTGFDWVGSMRPSRKRSRAADDDQADTRAGPFAPVLGSYRHRLARPLADQFLGADARHRVRLDGTMHQIWRRHGWLRPVFTLLAWADILFPETGWDVPVSLTIEPDGRGDDVWRRTFAFTRERRFNATMAYQGSTVIERLGPRGMLEVPWHLRVTSVDAIQITTGETRLRMGGLRLRFPRWLRFTVGATQRARAHGRMDLDLVVTHPRLGRIFGYSGTFTVRREAFEITRPENPGAISLDRYRPWFYAAAGYNLAWGATAILWPSLFFRLLRMPPPDALAIWQALGMMVFVYAPAYWWLARDPVRHRHLALVALLGKLLGPLGFLWAVATHLLPISFGVIIVANDLVWWPAFLAFVVDAAQLSGGWRALLAGR
;
A
#
# COMPACT_ATOMS: atom_id res chain seq x y z
N MET A 1 -67.06 19.08 -53.53
CA MET A 1 -67.67 20.42 -53.68
C MET A 1 -66.73 21.43 -53.04
N ALA A 2 -66.63 22.67 -53.55
CA ALA A 2 -65.59 23.69 -53.25
C ALA A 2 -64.14 23.27 -53.67
N VAL A 3 -63.36 23.93 -54.55
CA VAL A 3 -63.50 25.17 -55.37
C VAL A 3 -63.44 26.47 -54.53
N THR A 4 -62.57 27.50 -54.69
CA THR A 4 -61.45 27.94 -55.62
C THR A 4 -60.50 28.91 -54.83
N LEU A 5 -59.37 29.54 -55.23
CA LEU A 5 -58.49 29.77 -56.43
C LEU A 5 -56.98 29.64 -55.97
N SER A 6 -55.88 29.66 -56.75
CA SER A 6 -55.54 29.90 -58.18
C SER A 6 -55.12 31.33 -58.65
N ARG A 7 -53.83 31.73 -58.44
CA ARG A 7 -52.99 32.72 -59.20
C ARG A 7 -51.52 32.62 -58.72
N ARG A 8 -50.46 32.43 -59.52
CA ARG A 8 -49.85 33.18 -60.67
C ARG A 8 -49.14 34.50 -60.28
N GLY A 9 -47.84 34.63 -60.56
CA GLY A 9 -47.14 35.93 -60.69
C GLY A 9 -45.68 35.97 -60.15
N PRO A 10 -44.65 36.44 -60.88
CA PRO A 10 -43.24 36.30 -60.45
C PRO A 10 -42.32 37.57 -60.51
N TRP A 11 -41.10 37.44 -59.95
CA TRP A 11 -39.90 38.31 -60.12
C TRP A 11 -39.92 39.71 -59.43
N PRO A 12 -38.78 40.45 -59.34
CA PRO A 12 -37.45 40.03 -58.86
C PRO A 12 -36.67 41.10 -58.00
N MET A 13 -35.43 40.74 -57.61
CA MET A 13 -34.28 41.59 -57.21
C MET A 13 -34.26 42.36 -55.86
N GLY A 14 -33.15 42.15 -55.12
CA GLY A 14 -32.52 43.12 -54.21
C GLY A 14 -33.06 43.18 -52.76
N THR A 15 -32.24 43.42 -51.72
CA THR A 15 -30.76 43.40 -51.59
C THR A 15 -30.37 43.15 -50.12
N GLY A 16 -29.21 42.51 -49.88
CA GLY A 16 -28.43 42.74 -48.65
C GLY A 16 -28.30 41.60 -47.62
N PHE A 17 -27.14 41.64 -46.93
CA PHE A 17 -26.74 40.96 -45.69
C PHE A 17 -26.57 39.44 -45.65
N ASP A 18 -25.29 39.04 -45.74
CA ASP A 18 -24.76 37.76 -45.27
C ASP A 18 -24.88 37.57 -43.75
N TRP A 19 -24.97 36.30 -43.32
CA TRP A 19 -24.19 35.82 -42.17
C TRP A 19 -23.81 34.34 -42.36
N VAL A 20 -22.59 33.98 -41.93
CA VAL A 20 -21.92 32.73 -42.35
C VAL A 20 -22.28 31.53 -41.48
N GLY A 21 -22.95 30.53 -42.07
CA GLY A 21 -23.14 29.20 -41.48
C GLY A 21 -21.93 28.30 -41.70
N SER A 22 -21.00 28.22 -40.73
CA SER A 22 -19.74 27.50 -40.91
C SER A 22 -19.86 25.97 -40.89
N MET A 23 -19.77 25.31 -42.04
CA MET A 23 -19.42 23.88 -42.11
C MET A 23 -17.95 23.68 -41.70
N ARG A 24 -17.69 22.86 -40.66
CA ARG A 24 -16.32 22.49 -40.28
C ARG A 24 -15.85 21.27 -41.08
N PRO A 25 -14.73 21.34 -41.83
CA PRO A 25 -14.23 20.20 -42.59
C PRO A 25 -13.57 19.12 -41.71
N SER A 26 -13.50 17.91 -42.23
CA SER A 26 -12.90 16.73 -41.58
C SER A 26 -11.44 16.96 -41.17
N ARG A 27 -11.16 16.92 -39.86
CA ARG A 27 -9.81 17.12 -39.32
C ARG A 27 -9.10 15.79 -39.04
N LYS A 28 -8.67 15.10 -40.11
CA LYS A 28 -7.63 14.03 -40.04
C LYS A 28 -6.25 14.62 -39.65
N ARG A 29 -6.14 15.25 -38.48
CA ARG A 29 -4.90 15.78 -37.87
C ARG A 29 -5.07 15.93 -36.34
N SER A 30 -4.70 14.88 -35.59
CA SER A 30 -4.28 15.00 -34.17
C SER A 30 -3.58 13.74 -33.64
N ARG A 31 -4.06 12.53 -34.00
CA ARG A 31 -3.64 11.26 -33.36
C ARG A 31 -2.13 11.08 -33.19
N ALA A 32 -1.35 11.25 -34.27
CA ALA A 32 0.11 11.14 -34.24
C ALA A 32 0.84 12.21 -33.41
N ALA A 33 0.17 13.27 -32.94
CA ALA A 33 0.72 14.28 -32.04
C ALA A 33 0.31 14.06 -30.57
N ASP A 34 -0.82 13.40 -30.31
CA ASP A 34 -1.18 12.92 -28.98
C ASP A 34 -0.32 11.70 -28.59
N ASP A 35 -0.05 10.79 -29.53
CA ASP A 35 0.76 9.58 -29.31
C ASP A 35 2.23 9.91 -28.94
N ASP A 36 2.81 10.98 -29.50
CA ASP A 36 4.17 11.46 -29.13
C ASP A 36 4.21 12.14 -27.73
N GLN A 37 3.11 12.74 -27.28
CA GLN A 37 3.06 13.38 -25.95
C GLN A 37 2.84 12.38 -24.80
N ALA A 38 2.49 11.12 -25.11
CA ALA A 38 2.47 10.05 -24.13
C ALA A 38 3.89 9.61 -23.69
N ASP A 39 4.90 9.78 -24.55
CA ASP A 39 6.25 9.19 -24.37
C ASP A 39 7.19 10.01 -23.46
N THR A 40 6.75 11.18 -22.98
CA THR A 40 7.63 12.20 -22.34
C THR A 40 7.44 12.40 -20.84
N ARG A 41 6.67 11.54 -20.14
CA ARG A 41 6.67 11.52 -18.66
C ARG A 41 7.89 10.81 -18.10
N ALA A 42 9.03 11.51 -18.13
CA ALA A 42 10.29 11.02 -17.58
C ALA A 42 10.19 10.77 -16.06
N GLY A 43 10.79 9.66 -15.60
CA GLY A 43 10.70 9.20 -14.21
C GLY A 43 11.33 10.13 -13.16
N PRO A 44 11.17 9.82 -11.86
CA PRO A 44 11.43 10.74 -10.75
C PRO A 44 12.88 11.23 -10.63
N PHE A 45 13.86 10.51 -11.19
CA PHE A 45 15.26 10.94 -11.22
C PHE A 45 15.59 11.89 -12.39
N ALA A 46 14.74 12.00 -13.42
CA ALA A 46 15.03 12.80 -14.61
C ALA A 46 15.26 14.30 -14.33
N PRO A 47 14.55 14.96 -13.39
CA PRO A 47 14.87 16.35 -13.00
C PRO A 47 16.24 16.54 -12.35
N VAL A 48 16.86 15.47 -11.83
CA VAL A 48 18.14 15.51 -11.10
C VAL A 48 19.30 14.99 -11.96
N LEU A 49 19.09 13.92 -12.72
CA LEU A 49 20.13 13.22 -13.50
C LEU A 49 19.94 13.33 -15.03
N GLY A 50 18.84 13.90 -15.53
CA GLY A 50 18.53 13.93 -16.97
C GLY A 50 19.60 14.58 -17.83
N SER A 51 20.21 15.69 -17.36
CA SER A 51 21.34 16.36 -18.02
C SER A 51 22.62 15.51 -18.07
N TYR A 52 22.71 14.45 -17.27
CA TYR A 52 23.81 13.49 -17.26
C TYR A 52 23.49 12.21 -18.06
N ARG A 53 22.30 12.05 -18.66
CA ARG A 53 21.87 10.81 -19.38
C ARG A 53 22.92 10.31 -20.38
N HIS A 54 23.52 11.21 -21.17
CA HIS A 54 24.52 10.89 -22.19
C HIS A 54 25.98 10.94 -21.66
N ARG A 55 26.17 11.27 -20.39
CA ARG A 55 27.48 11.36 -19.71
C ARG A 55 27.69 10.27 -18.66
N LEU A 56 26.65 9.55 -18.28
CA LEU A 56 26.73 8.41 -17.37
C LEU A 56 27.01 7.12 -18.14
N ALA A 57 27.84 6.27 -17.57
CA ALA A 57 28.02 4.90 -18.03
C ALA A 57 26.67 4.15 -18.02
N ARG A 58 26.42 3.38 -19.09
CA ARG A 58 25.12 2.79 -19.39
C ARG A 58 24.41 2.09 -18.19
N PRO A 59 25.06 1.32 -17.31
CA PRO A 59 24.38 0.69 -16.17
C PRO A 59 23.70 1.69 -15.22
N LEU A 60 24.33 2.85 -14.99
CA LEU A 60 23.79 3.92 -14.13
C LEU A 60 22.68 4.70 -14.85
N ALA A 61 22.86 4.98 -16.14
CA ALA A 61 21.84 5.62 -16.97
C ALA A 61 20.58 4.73 -17.09
N ASP A 62 20.75 3.43 -17.33
CA ASP A 62 19.65 2.47 -17.41
C ASP A 62 18.95 2.34 -16.04
N GLN A 63 19.68 2.20 -14.91
CA GLN A 63 19.05 2.09 -13.58
C GLN A 63 18.21 3.33 -13.20
N PHE A 64 18.73 4.54 -13.38
CA PHE A 64 18.05 5.76 -12.91
C PHE A 64 17.12 6.41 -13.93
N LEU A 65 17.33 6.18 -15.22
CA LEU A 65 16.67 6.91 -16.30
C LEU A 65 16.13 6.00 -17.42
N GLY A 66 16.23 4.67 -17.26
CA GLY A 66 15.79 3.68 -18.25
C GLY A 66 14.39 3.09 -18.03
N ALA A 67 13.73 3.40 -16.90
CA ALA A 67 12.33 3.05 -16.67
C ALA A 67 11.39 4.07 -17.34
N ASP A 68 10.40 3.58 -18.10
CA ASP A 68 9.43 4.40 -18.83
C ASP A 68 8.15 3.60 -19.18
N ALA A 69 7.21 4.22 -19.90
CA ALA A 69 5.91 3.65 -20.24
C ALA A 69 5.96 2.31 -21.02
N ARG A 70 7.11 1.95 -21.60
CA ARG A 70 7.33 0.73 -22.39
C ARG A 70 8.44 -0.16 -21.84
N HIS A 71 9.12 0.25 -20.76
CA HIS A 71 10.29 -0.44 -20.23
C HIS A 71 10.38 -0.42 -18.70
N ARG A 72 10.74 -1.57 -18.13
CA ARG A 72 11.19 -1.68 -16.73
C ARG A 72 12.70 -1.89 -16.69
N VAL A 73 13.30 -1.67 -15.54
CA VAL A 73 14.72 -1.98 -15.33
C VAL A 73 14.84 -3.09 -14.29
N ARG A 74 15.59 -4.13 -14.65
CA ARG A 74 15.87 -5.29 -13.80
C ARG A 74 17.35 -5.33 -13.47
N LEU A 75 17.65 -5.60 -12.21
CA LEU A 75 18.99 -5.72 -11.67
C LEU A 75 19.07 -7.04 -10.90
N ASP A 76 19.60 -8.08 -11.54
CA ASP A 76 19.92 -9.35 -10.88
C ASP A 76 21.38 -9.35 -10.44
N GLY A 77 21.68 -9.87 -9.25
CA GLY A 77 23.03 -9.83 -8.70
C GLY A 77 23.22 -10.63 -7.42
N THR A 78 24.37 -10.39 -6.80
CA THR A 78 24.77 -11.03 -5.54
C THR A 78 25.29 -9.99 -4.56
N MET A 79 24.79 -10.04 -3.32
CA MET A 79 25.37 -9.31 -2.20
C MET A 79 26.50 -10.13 -1.58
N HIS A 80 27.72 -9.89 -2.03
CA HIS A 80 28.95 -10.51 -1.53
C HIS A 80 29.02 -10.47 0.00
N GLN A 81 28.60 -9.37 0.63
CA GLN A 81 28.49 -9.25 2.09
C GLN A 81 27.23 -8.46 2.51
N ILE A 82 26.52 -8.97 3.52
CA ILE A 82 25.46 -8.25 4.25
C ILE A 82 25.75 -8.36 5.76
N TRP A 83 25.96 -7.24 6.44
CA TRP A 83 26.36 -7.20 7.84
C TRP A 83 25.50 -6.25 8.69
N ARG A 84 25.37 -6.58 9.98
CA ARG A 84 24.80 -5.73 11.04
C ARG A 84 25.75 -5.75 12.22
N ARG A 85 26.20 -4.57 12.66
CA ARG A 85 27.24 -4.46 13.70
C ARG A 85 26.74 -4.90 15.09
N HIS A 86 25.53 -4.49 15.45
CA HIS A 86 25.02 -4.68 16.81
C HIS A 86 24.02 -5.83 16.87
N GLY A 87 24.35 -6.88 17.63
CA GLY A 87 23.49 -8.06 17.79
C GLY A 87 22.10 -7.71 18.33
N TRP A 88 22.04 -6.85 19.34
CA TRP A 88 20.81 -6.41 20.02
C TRP A 88 19.84 -5.58 19.16
N LEU A 89 20.27 -5.06 17.99
CA LEU A 89 19.35 -4.40 17.04
C LEU A 89 18.42 -5.41 16.31
N ARG A 90 18.67 -6.72 16.41
CA ARG A 90 17.92 -7.76 15.70
C ARG A 90 16.40 -7.68 15.88
N PRO A 91 15.82 -7.48 17.10
CA PRO A 91 14.36 -7.39 17.26
C PRO A 91 13.75 -6.16 16.57
N VAL A 92 14.43 -5.01 16.64
CA VAL A 92 14.01 -3.78 15.93
C VAL A 92 14.02 -4.01 14.42
N PHE A 93 15.07 -4.66 13.90
CA PHE A 93 15.17 -4.99 12.48
C PHE A 93 14.13 -6.03 12.06
N THR A 94 13.76 -6.99 12.92
CA THR A 94 12.64 -7.93 12.67
C THR A 94 11.31 -7.20 12.55
N LEU A 95 11.06 -6.16 13.36
CA LEU A 95 9.86 -5.33 13.26
C LEU A 95 9.83 -4.51 11.96
N LEU A 96 10.98 -3.96 11.54
CA LEU A 96 11.12 -3.29 10.24
C LEU A 96 10.94 -4.26 9.05
N ALA A 97 11.28 -5.53 9.21
CA ALA A 97 11.16 -6.56 8.17
C ALA A 97 9.72 -7.01 7.92
N TRP A 98 8.84 -6.84 8.91
CA TRP A 98 7.40 -7.04 8.73
C TRP A 98 6.75 -5.91 7.90
N ALA A 99 7.46 -4.79 7.75
CA ALA A 99 7.03 -3.60 7.01
C ALA A 99 7.77 -3.39 5.68
N ASP A 100 8.60 -4.34 5.22
CA ASP A 100 9.50 -4.22 4.06
C ASP A 100 10.48 -3.01 4.12
N ILE A 101 10.81 -2.51 5.33
CA ILE A 101 11.67 -1.32 5.52
C ILE A 101 13.16 -1.69 5.64
N LEU A 102 13.50 -2.74 6.38
CA LEU A 102 14.86 -3.23 6.61
C LEU A 102 14.80 -4.63 7.24
N PHE A 103 15.82 -5.49 7.08
CA PHE A 103 15.76 -6.88 7.54
C PHE A 103 16.88 -7.30 8.52
N PRO A 104 16.62 -8.23 9.46
CA PRO A 104 17.55 -8.64 10.52
C PRO A 104 18.59 -9.70 10.10
N GLU A 105 18.57 -10.18 8.86
CA GLU A 105 19.51 -11.17 8.34
C GLU A 105 20.87 -10.55 7.97
N THR A 106 21.89 -11.41 7.96
CA THR A 106 23.29 -11.12 7.63
C THR A 106 23.87 -12.37 6.97
N GLY A 107 24.77 -12.22 6.02
CA GLY A 107 25.34 -13.33 5.27
C GLY A 107 26.38 -12.91 4.25
N TRP A 108 26.84 -13.88 3.48
CA TRP A 108 27.75 -13.72 2.34
C TRP A 108 27.09 -14.30 1.09
N ASP A 109 27.49 -13.77 -0.07
CA ASP A 109 27.05 -14.23 -1.40
C ASP A 109 25.52 -14.42 -1.56
N VAL A 110 24.74 -13.53 -0.96
CA VAL A 110 23.26 -13.62 -0.92
C VAL A 110 22.68 -13.18 -2.27
N PRO A 111 21.96 -14.04 -3.02
CA PRO A 111 21.36 -13.64 -4.29
C PRO A 111 20.30 -12.56 -4.09
N VAL A 112 20.27 -11.58 -4.99
CA VAL A 112 19.40 -10.41 -4.91
C VAL A 112 18.84 -10.05 -6.28
N SER A 113 17.58 -9.63 -6.31
CA SER A 113 16.96 -8.98 -7.46
C SER A 113 16.34 -7.64 -7.08
N LEU A 114 16.45 -6.66 -7.97
CA LEU A 114 15.76 -5.38 -7.93
C LEU A 114 15.02 -5.17 -9.25
N THR A 115 13.72 -4.90 -9.19
CA THR A 115 12.93 -4.42 -10.33
C THR A 115 12.49 -2.98 -10.09
N ILE A 116 12.65 -2.13 -11.10
CA ILE A 116 12.21 -0.73 -11.14
C ILE A 116 11.10 -0.65 -12.19
N GLU A 117 9.87 -0.39 -11.73
CA GLU A 117 8.65 -0.35 -12.54
C GLU A 117 7.97 1.02 -12.37
N PRO A 118 7.72 1.80 -13.43
CA PRO A 118 7.07 3.10 -13.30
C PRO A 118 5.57 2.95 -12.99
N ASP A 119 5.06 3.76 -12.06
CA ASP A 119 3.67 3.65 -11.58
C ASP A 119 2.61 4.24 -12.55
N GLY A 120 3.08 4.87 -13.63
CA GLY A 120 2.24 5.56 -14.64
C GLY A 120 1.70 6.93 -14.21
N ARG A 121 2.03 7.41 -13.01
CA ARG A 121 1.69 8.74 -12.46
C ARG A 121 2.91 9.66 -12.39
N GLY A 122 4.12 9.10 -12.29
CA GLY A 122 5.40 9.81 -12.30
C GLY A 122 6.39 9.36 -11.21
N ASP A 123 5.99 8.36 -10.40
CA ASP A 123 6.83 7.74 -9.37
C ASP A 123 7.33 6.37 -9.87
N ASP A 124 8.50 5.92 -9.40
CA ASP A 124 8.99 4.55 -9.66
C ASP A 124 8.68 3.64 -8.47
N VAL A 125 8.25 2.41 -8.72
CA VAL A 125 8.16 1.34 -7.71
C VAL A 125 9.44 0.50 -7.78
N TRP A 126 10.23 0.53 -6.70
CA TRP A 126 11.48 -0.21 -6.57
C TRP A 126 11.23 -1.43 -5.67
N ARG A 127 11.18 -2.62 -6.27
CA ARG A 127 10.95 -3.90 -5.58
C ARG A 127 12.27 -4.63 -5.42
N ARG A 128 12.71 -4.89 -4.18
CA ARG A 128 14.01 -5.53 -3.88
C ARG A 128 13.79 -6.81 -3.11
N THR A 129 14.32 -7.93 -3.57
CA THR A 129 14.15 -9.26 -2.99
C THR A 129 15.50 -9.92 -2.73
N PHE A 130 15.71 -10.43 -1.52
CA PHE A 130 16.95 -11.03 -1.03
C PHE A 130 16.71 -12.49 -0.64
N ALA A 131 17.44 -13.41 -1.27
CA ALA A 131 17.26 -14.86 -1.16
C ALA A 131 17.99 -15.48 0.04
N PHE A 132 17.66 -15.04 1.26
CA PHE A 132 17.99 -15.77 2.48
C PHE A 132 17.08 -17.00 2.65
N THR A 133 17.39 -17.88 3.63
CA THR A 133 16.55 -19.03 4.05
C THR A 133 15.08 -18.69 4.27
N ARG A 134 14.78 -17.43 4.64
CA ARG A 134 13.46 -16.81 4.51
C ARG A 134 13.62 -15.57 3.64
N GLU A 135 12.89 -15.51 2.53
CA GLU A 135 12.90 -14.37 1.61
C GLU A 135 12.69 -13.04 2.36
N ARG A 136 13.49 -12.03 2.03
CA ARG A 136 13.36 -10.66 2.55
C ARG A 136 13.13 -9.66 1.44
N ARG A 137 12.32 -8.65 1.74
CA ARG A 137 11.95 -7.59 0.83
C ARG A 137 12.35 -6.22 1.39
N PHE A 138 12.71 -5.31 0.50
CA PHE A 138 13.04 -3.92 0.82
C PHE A 138 12.41 -2.99 -0.22
N ASN A 139 11.11 -2.80 -0.09
CA ASN A 139 10.25 -2.20 -1.10
C ASN A 139 10.10 -0.69 -0.91
N ALA A 140 10.17 0.05 -2.01
CA ALA A 140 10.12 1.51 -2.00
C ALA A 140 9.30 2.09 -3.17
N THR A 141 8.85 3.33 -3.00
CA THR A 141 8.37 4.19 -4.09
C THR A 141 9.23 5.45 -4.16
N MET A 142 9.86 5.72 -5.30
CA MET A 142 10.69 6.90 -5.54
C MET A 142 9.84 7.99 -6.20
N ALA A 143 9.86 9.20 -5.65
CA ALA A 143 9.00 10.29 -6.10
C ALA A 143 9.76 11.62 -6.15
N TYR A 144 9.65 12.40 -7.23
CA TYR A 144 10.21 13.75 -7.25
C TYR A 144 9.27 14.73 -6.54
N GLN A 145 9.75 15.43 -5.52
CA GLN A 145 8.93 16.40 -4.79
C GLN A 145 9.73 17.63 -4.34
N GLY A 146 9.31 18.81 -4.80
CA GLY A 146 10.01 20.08 -4.57
C GLY A 146 11.29 20.16 -5.41
N SER A 147 12.40 19.69 -4.85
CA SER A 147 13.74 19.77 -5.43
C SER A 147 14.60 18.51 -5.21
N THR A 148 13.99 17.40 -4.79
CA THR A 148 14.69 16.15 -4.42
C THR A 148 13.82 14.94 -4.74
N VAL A 149 14.47 13.79 -4.98
CA VAL A 149 13.81 12.49 -5.01
C VAL A 149 13.59 12.02 -3.58
N ILE A 150 12.37 11.64 -3.23
CA ILE A 150 12.00 11.08 -1.93
C ILE A 150 11.76 9.59 -2.10
N GLU A 151 12.57 8.77 -1.41
CA GLU A 151 12.28 7.35 -1.22
C GLU A 151 11.20 7.20 -0.14
N ARG A 152 10.10 6.53 -0.49
CA ARG A 152 8.99 6.26 0.43
C ARG A 152 9.01 4.79 0.84
N LEU A 153 9.23 4.53 2.12
CA LEU A 153 9.37 3.19 2.70
C LEU A 153 8.20 2.84 3.62
N GLY A 154 7.91 1.54 3.71
CA GLY A 154 6.92 0.98 4.63
C GLY A 154 5.46 1.12 4.18
N PRO A 155 4.50 0.53 4.93
CA PRO A 155 3.08 0.58 4.61
C PRO A 155 2.57 2.01 4.38
N ARG A 156 1.88 2.22 3.25
CA ARG A 156 1.39 3.54 2.77
C ARG A 156 2.51 4.61 2.61
N GLY A 157 3.79 4.21 2.54
CA GLY A 157 4.94 5.11 2.44
C GLY A 157 5.09 5.99 3.69
N MET A 158 5.09 5.37 4.86
CA MET A 158 5.11 6.06 6.17
C MET A 158 6.45 6.71 6.52
N LEU A 159 7.55 6.30 5.89
CA LEU A 159 8.85 6.96 5.99
C LEU A 159 9.16 7.66 4.67
N GLU A 160 9.32 8.98 4.71
CA GLU A 160 9.80 9.79 3.58
C GLU A 160 11.29 10.11 3.80
N VAL A 161 12.16 9.58 2.92
CA VAL A 161 13.62 9.69 2.99
C VAL A 161 14.13 10.47 1.77
N PRO A 162 14.51 11.76 1.90
CA PRO A 162 15.07 12.53 0.80
C PRO A 162 16.42 11.98 0.34
N TRP A 163 16.64 11.87 -0.96
CA TRP A 163 17.90 11.48 -1.58
C TRP A 163 18.63 12.69 -2.17
N HIS A 164 19.93 12.75 -1.88
CA HIS A 164 20.89 13.67 -2.48
C HIS A 164 21.85 12.84 -3.35
N LEU A 165 21.71 12.96 -4.67
CA LEU A 165 22.53 12.24 -5.64
C LEU A 165 23.65 13.16 -6.13
N ARG A 166 24.88 12.65 -6.16
CA ARG A 166 26.06 13.34 -6.68
C ARG A 166 26.76 12.44 -7.68
N VAL A 167 26.76 12.83 -8.95
CA VAL A 167 27.64 12.23 -9.97
C VAL A 167 29.08 12.60 -9.60
N THR A 168 29.92 11.60 -9.34
CA THR A 168 31.34 11.79 -9.00
C THR A 168 32.26 11.59 -10.20
N SER A 169 31.83 10.77 -11.16
CA SER A 169 32.51 10.50 -12.44
C SER A 169 31.50 9.93 -13.44
N VAL A 170 31.91 9.75 -14.70
CA VAL A 170 31.11 9.07 -15.75
C VAL A 170 30.58 7.71 -15.26
N ASP A 171 31.40 6.99 -14.51
CA ASP A 171 31.15 5.63 -14.05
C ASP A 171 30.67 5.54 -12.59
N ALA A 172 30.49 6.65 -11.85
CA ALA A 172 30.11 6.57 -10.43
C ALA A 172 29.14 7.66 -9.95
N ILE A 173 28.17 7.22 -9.13
CA ILE A 173 27.21 8.07 -8.40
C ILE A 173 27.31 7.77 -6.91
N GLN A 174 27.46 8.82 -6.11
CA GLN A 174 27.30 8.79 -4.66
C GLN A 174 25.87 9.23 -4.29
N ILE A 175 25.28 8.56 -3.31
CA ILE A 175 23.93 8.82 -2.80
C ILE A 175 24.04 9.03 -1.29
N THR A 176 23.43 10.10 -0.77
CA THR A 176 23.28 10.30 0.68
C THR A 176 21.85 10.72 1.02
N THR A 177 21.36 10.37 2.21
CA THR A 177 19.99 10.68 2.63
C THR A 177 19.90 11.92 3.54
N GLY A 178 18.91 12.77 3.30
CA GLY A 178 18.57 13.92 4.14
C GLY A 178 17.80 13.54 5.43
N GLU A 179 17.22 14.53 6.12
CA GLU A 179 16.37 14.24 7.30
C GLU A 179 15.12 13.43 6.92
N THR A 180 15.04 12.19 7.41
CA THR A 180 13.82 11.35 7.36
C THR A 180 12.62 12.06 7.98
N ARG A 181 11.42 11.80 7.45
CA ARG A 181 10.13 12.29 7.95
C ARG A 181 9.15 11.14 8.11
N LEU A 182 8.24 11.26 9.08
CA LEU A 182 7.12 10.34 9.28
C LEU A 182 5.88 10.89 8.58
N ARG A 183 5.21 10.07 7.78
CA ARG A 183 3.93 10.39 7.13
C ARG A 183 2.83 9.51 7.71
N MET A 184 1.84 10.13 8.35
CA MET A 184 0.68 9.47 8.93
C MET A 184 -0.59 10.14 8.39
N GLY A 185 -1.07 9.64 7.25
CA GLY A 185 -2.14 10.29 6.48
C GLY A 185 -1.66 11.67 5.99
N GLY A 186 -2.44 12.72 6.30
CA GLY A 186 -2.08 14.11 6.00
C GLY A 186 -0.99 14.70 6.90
N LEU A 187 -0.67 14.07 8.04
CA LEU A 187 0.34 14.58 8.97
C LEU A 187 1.76 14.19 8.52
N ARG A 188 2.65 15.18 8.46
CA ARG A 188 4.10 15.01 8.21
C ARG A 188 4.90 15.46 9.43
N LEU A 189 5.36 14.50 10.22
CA LEU A 189 6.11 14.72 11.46
C LEU A 189 7.63 14.56 11.22
N ARG A 190 8.44 15.28 12.01
CA ARG A 190 9.92 15.15 11.95
C ARG A 190 10.33 13.83 12.62
N PHE A 191 11.23 13.07 11.99
CA PHE A 191 11.71 11.81 12.56
C PHE A 191 12.50 12.06 13.88
N PRO A 192 12.21 11.34 14.98
CA PRO A 192 12.75 11.64 16.31
C PRO A 192 14.28 11.68 16.35
N ARG A 193 14.86 12.73 16.96
CA ARG A 193 16.31 13.01 16.92
C ARG A 193 17.19 11.84 17.38
N TRP A 194 16.67 10.99 18.27
CA TRP A 194 17.35 9.84 18.86
C TRP A 194 17.20 8.52 18.07
N LEU A 195 16.38 8.49 17.01
CA LEU A 195 16.27 7.37 16.06
C LEU A 195 17.01 7.62 14.74
N ARG A 196 17.35 8.88 14.44
CA ARG A 196 17.87 9.32 13.14
C ARG A 196 19.06 8.49 12.67
N PHE A 197 19.01 8.07 11.42
CA PHE A 197 20.12 7.45 10.71
C PHE A 197 20.39 8.24 9.43
N THR A 198 21.59 8.07 8.87
CA THR A 198 21.92 8.45 7.51
C THR A 198 22.29 7.19 6.73
N VAL A 199 21.84 7.11 5.48
CA VAL A 199 22.30 6.11 4.53
C VAL A 199 23.27 6.81 3.58
N GLY A 200 24.46 6.23 3.42
CA GLY A 200 25.39 6.57 2.35
C GLY A 200 25.55 5.36 1.45
N ALA A 201 25.44 5.55 0.13
CA ALA A 201 25.70 4.52 -0.85
C ALA A 201 26.60 5.05 -1.97
N THR A 202 27.41 4.16 -2.54
CA THR A 202 28.22 4.43 -3.74
C THR A 202 27.92 3.35 -4.77
N GLN A 203 27.53 3.78 -5.97
CA GLN A 203 27.31 2.90 -7.11
C GLN A 203 28.38 3.18 -8.16
N ARG A 204 29.00 2.11 -8.69
CA ARG A 204 30.02 2.20 -9.75
C ARG A 204 29.69 1.27 -10.90
N ALA A 205 29.53 1.82 -12.10
CA ALA A 205 29.39 1.05 -13.33
C ALA A 205 30.66 0.25 -13.64
N ARG A 206 30.48 -0.90 -14.29
CA ARG A 206 31.54 -1.79 -14.76
C ARG A 206 31.25 -2.21 -16.21
N ALA A 207 32.19 -2.92 -16.82
CA ALA A 207 32.00 -3.50 -18.14
C ALA A 207 30.81 -4.49 -18.19
N HIS A 208 30.33 -4.79 -19.40
CA HIS A 208 29.29 -5.80 -19.65
C HIS A 208 27.96 -5.58 -18.89
N GLY A 209 27.52 -4.33 -18.74
CA GLY A 209 26.25 -4.00 -18.08
C GLY A 209 26.26 -4.13 -16.55
N ARG A 210 27.42 -4.41 -15.94
CA ARG A 210 27.52 -4.63 -14.49
C ARG A 210 27.64 -3.33 -13.69
N MET A 211 27.32 -3.40 -12.42
CA MET A 211 27.45 -2.28 -11.47
C MET A 211 27.71 -2.80 -10.06
N ASP A 212 28.72 -2.25 -9.39
CA ASP A 212 28.96 -2.49 -7.96
C ASP A 212 28.16 -1.50 -7.10
N LEU A 213 27.71 -1.96 -5.94
CA LEU A 213 27.04 -1.17 -4.90
C LEU A 213 27.71 -1.43 -3.55
N ASP A 214 28.05 -0.37 -2.84
CA ASP A 214 28.37 -0.37 -1.40
C ASP A 214 27.37 0.56 -0.69
N LEU A 215 26.67 0.07 0.32
CA LEU A 215 25.68 0.82 1.11
C LEU A 215 25.94 0.65 2.60
N VAL A 216 25.92 1.78 3.31
CA VAL A 216 26.16 1.86 4.76
C VAL A 216 25.10 2.71 5.43
N VAL A 217 24.40 2.12 6.41
CA VAL A 217 23.51 2.81 7.34
C VAL A 217 24.29 3.18 8.60
N THR A 218 24.30 4.46 8.93
CA THR A 218 25.03 5.04 10.07
C THR A 218 24.07 5.71 11.03
N HIS A 219 24.20 5.45 12.33
CA HIS A 219 23.45 6.11 13.39
C HIS A 219 24.40 7.01 14.21
N PRO A 220 24.07 8.29 14.47
CA PRO A 220 25.00 9.27 15.05
C PRO A 220 25.69 8.87 16.35
N ARG A 221 25.07 8.01 17.18
CA ARG A 221 25.64 7.51 18.44
C ARG A 221 26.18 6.07 18.39
N LEU A 222 25.87 5.30 17.35
CA LEU A 222 26.21 3.86 17.26
C LEU A 222 27.18 3.54 16.12
N GLY A 223 27.56 4.56 15.33
CA GLY A 223 28.39 4.44 14.14
C GLY A 223 27.68 3.70 13.01
N ARG A 224 28.45 3.00 12.18
CA ARG A 224 27.96 2.08 11.15
C ARG A 224 27.16 0.95 11.83
N ILE A 225 25.85 0.86 11.57
CA ILE A 225 24.95 -0.13 12.21
C ILE A 225 24.59 -1.31 11.31
N PHE A 226 24.45 -1.07 10.00
CA PHE A 226 24.09 -2.05 8.99
C PHE A 226 24.69 -1.64 7.65
N GLY A 227 24.92 -2.58 6.76
CA GLY A 227 25.32 -2.31 5.39
C GLY A 227 25.47 -3.57 4.55
N TYR A 228 25.64 -3.36 3.26
CA TYR A 228 25.86 -4.43 2.31
C TYR A 228 26.70 -3.97 1.12
N SER A 229 27.44 -4.89 0.53
CA SER A 229 28.16 -4.71 -0.72
C SER A 229 27.87 -5.85 -1.68
N GLY A 230 27.80 -5.55 -2.97
CA GLY A 230 27.40 -6.50 -4.00
C GLY A 230 27.59 -5.99 -5.43
N THR A 231 27.40 -6.88 -6.39
CA THR A 231 27.47 -6.56 -7.82
C THR A 231 26.20 -7.04 -8.52
N PHE A 232 25.65 -6.17 -9.39
CA PHE A 232 24.47 -6.42 -10.21
C PHE A 232 24.82 -6.44 -11.69
N THR A 233 23.96 -7.06 -12.51
CA THR A 233 23.88 -6.85 -13.95
C THR A 233 22.59 -6.08 -14.25
N VAL A 234 22.70 -4.89 -14.85
CA VAL A 234 21.55 -4.04 -15.18
C VAL A 234 21.01 -4.41 -16.57
N ARG A 235 19.69 -4.58 -16.67
CA ARG A 235 18.97 -4.88 -17.91
C ARG A 235 17.73 -4.01 -18.02
N ARG A 236 17.53 -3.37 -19.17
CA ARG A 236 16.27 -2.70 -19.53
C ARG A 236 15.43 -3.69 -20.32
N GLU A 237 14.26 -4.04 -19.80
CA GLU A 237 13.36 -5.05 -20.37
C GLU A 237 12.10 -4.37 -20.90
N ALA A 238 11.53 -4.89 -21.99
CA ALA A 238 10.21 -4.45 -22.46
C ALA A 238 9.15 -4.74 -21.37
N PHE A 239 8.31 -3.77 -21.09
CA PHE A 239 7.30 -3.82 -20.04
C PHE A 239 6.12 -2.93 -20.40
N GLU A 240 4.95 -3.53 -20.54
CA GLU A 240 3.69 -2.78 -20.58
C GLU A 240 3.25 -2.48 -19.15
N ILE A 241 2.95 -1.21 -18.84
CA ILE A 241 2.45 -0.83 -17.51
C ILE A 241 1.07 -1.49 -17.30
N THR A 242 1.10 -2.68 -16.73
CA THR A 242 -0.07 -3.42 -16.26
C THR A 242 -0.62 -2.69 -15.04
N ARG A 243 -1.38 -1.61 -15.26
CA ARG A 243 -2.01 -0.84 -14.19
C ARG A 243 -2.97 -1.75 -13.44
N PRO A 244 -2.78 -2.04 -12.13
CA PRO A 244 -3.95 -2.22 -11.29
C PRO A 244 -4.75 -0.92 -11.38
N GLU A 245 -6.08 -1.00 -11.62
CA GLU A 245 -6.88 0.19 -11.98
C GLU A 245 -6.78 1.34 -10.96
N ASN A 246 -6.41 1.04 -9.71
CA ASN A 246 -5.77 2.02 -8.84
C ASN A 246 -4.52 1.45 -8.13
N PRO A 247 -3.33 2.04 -8.29
CA PRO A 247 -2.16 1.77 -7.43
C PRO A 247 -2.37 2.17 -5.95
N GLY A 248 -3.37 3.02 -5.69
CA GLY A 248 -3.88 3.32 -4.35
C GLY A 248 -5.08 2.46 -3.93
N ALA A 249 -5.43 1.40 -4.67
CA ALA A 249 -6.56 0.53 -4.35
C ALA A 249 -6.38 -0.08 -2.96
N ILE A 250 -7.41 0.07 -2.14
CA ILE A 250 -7.41 -0.41 -0.77
C ILE A 250 -7.72 -1.91 -0.80
N SER A 251 -6.68 -2.74 -0.93
CA SER A 251 -6.84 -4.19 -0.86
C SER A 251 -7.33 -4.59 0.54
N LEU A 252 -8.59 -5.00 0.59
CA LEU A 252 -9.23 -5.53 1.78
C LEU A 252 -8.73 -6.95 2.11
N ASP A 253 -7.97 -7.58 1.21
CA ASP A 253 -7.46 -8.94 1.39
C ASP A 253 -6.49 -9.09 2.58
N ARG A 254 -5.82 -7.99 2.96
CA ARG A 254 -4.96 -7.93 4.15
C ARG A 254 -5.68 -8.24 5.46
N TYR A 255 -7.01 -8.16 5.49
CA TYR A 255 -7.84 -8.46 6.66
C TYR A 255 -8.34 -9.92 6.70
N ARG A 256 -8.17 -10.71 5.63
CA ARG A 256 -8.66 -12.09 5.53
C ARG A 256 -8.19 -13.02 6.66
N PRO A 257 -6.92 -12.94 7.14
CA PRO A 257 -6.49 -13.77 8.28
C PRO A 257 -7.27 -13.47 9.56
N TRP A 258 -7.61 -12.19 9.81
CA TRP A 258 -8.42 -11.79 10.97
C TRP A 258 -9.86 -12.31 10.88
N PHE A 259 -10.45 -12.31 9.69
CA PHE A 259 -11.80 -12.85 9.50
C PHE A 259 -11.85 -14.38 9.54
N TYR A 260 -10.83 -15.09 9.05
CA TYR A 260 -10.73 -16.54 9.27
C TYR A 260 -10.51 -16.88 10.75
N ALA A 261 -9.68 -16.13 11.47
CA ALA A 261 -9.51 -16.30 12.91
C ALA A 261 -10.80 -15.99 13.68
N ALA A 262 -11.52 -14.92 13.32
CA ALA A 262 -12.83 -14.59 13.90
C ALA A 262 -13.87 -15.69 13.60
N ALA A 263 -13.91 -16.22 12.37
CA ALA A 263 -14.81 -17.32 12.01
C ALA A 263 -14.55 -18.57 12.88
N GLY A 264 -13.29 -19.01 12.98
CA GLY A 264 -12.91 -20.15 13.81
C GLY A 264 -13.18 -19.94 15.30
N TYR A 265 -12.90 -18.74 15.82
CA TYR A 265 -13.20 -18.37 17.21
C TYR A 265 -14.70 -18.41 17.50
N ASN A 266 -15.53 -17.79 16.65
CA ASN A 266 -16.98 -17.72 16.87
C ASN A 266 -17.64 -19.10 16.72
N LEU A 267 -17.13 -19.95 15.82
CA LEU A 267 -17.53 -21.35 15.70
C LEU A 267 -17.25 -22.12 17.00
N ALA A 268 -16.00 -22.06 17.49
CA ALA A 268 -15.59 -22.79 18.69
C ALA A 268 -16.28 -22.27 19.95
N TRP A 269 -16.35 -20.95 20.14
CA TRP A 269 -16.98 -20.32 21.30
C TRP A 269 -18.49 -20.58 21.31
N GLY A 270 -19.17 -20.39 20.18
CA GLY A 270 -20.60 -20.64 20.04
C GLY A 270 -20.96 -22.10 20.27
N ALA A 271 -20.24 -23.04 19.64
CA ALA A 271 -20.43 -24.47 19.88
C ALA A 271 -20.19 -24.84 21.36
N THR A 272 -19.19 -24.23 22.01
CA THR A 272 -18.92 -24.45 23.44
C THR A 272 -20.07 -23.93 24.32
N ALA A 273 -20.61 -22.74 24.03
CA ALA A 273 -21.74 -22.17 24.76
C ALA A 273 -23.05 -22.96 24.56
N ILE A 274 -23.24 -23.60 23.41
CA ILE A 274 -24.39 -24.46 23.11
C ILE A 274 -24.26 -25.82 23.82
N LEU A 275 -23.14 -26.53 23.63
CA LEU A 275 -22.95 -27.92 24.06
C LEU A 275 -22.56 -28.06 25.53
N TRP A 276 -21.81 -27.09 26.08
CA TRP A 276 -21.35 -27.08 27.47
C TRP A 276 -21.62 -25.71 28.13
N PRO A 277 -22.89 -25.27 28.25
CA PRO A 277 -23.23 -23.91 28.66
C PRO A 277 -22.66 -23.51 30.03
N SER A 278 -22.46 -24.46 30.95
CA SER A 278 -21.85 -24.24 32.27
C SER A 278 -20.32 -24.11 32.26
N LEU A 279 -19.62 -24.31 31.12
CA LEU A 279 -18.16 -24.34 31.09
C LEU A 279 -17.54 -22.97 31.35
N PHE A 280 -18.03 -21.91 30.70
CA PHE A 280 -17.51 -20.55 30.89
C PHE A 280 -17.67 -20.06 32.34
N PHE A 281 -18.81 -20.32 32.97
CA PHE A 281 -19.07 -19.97 34.37
C PHE A 281 -18.14 -20.73 35.32
N ARG A 282 -17.92 -22.04 35.11
CA ARG A 282 -16.94 -22.83 35.88
C ARG A 282 -15.51 -22.31 35.72
N LEU A 283 -15.09 -21.96 34.51
CA LEU A 283 -13.75 -21.40 34.25
C LEU A 283 -13.54 -20.03 34.92
N LEU A 284 -14.58 -19.17 34.93
CA LEU A 284 -14.55 -17.87 35.60
C LEU A 284 -14.86 -17.93 37.11
N ARG A 285 -15.12 -19.12 37.67
CA ARG A 285 -15.58 -19.34 39.06
C ARG A 285 -16.83 -18.52 39.43
N MET A 286 -17.72 -18.35 38.45
CA MET A 286 -19.02 -17.70 38.62
C MET A 286 -20.14 -18.74 38.83
N PRO A 287 -21.22 -18.42 39.55
CA PRO A 287 -22.43 -19.22 39.49
C PRO A 287 -22.99 -19.24 38.05
N PRO A 288 -23.55 -20.36 37.58
CA PRO A 288 -24.31 -20.38 36.33
C PRO A 288 -25.61 -19.57 36.49
N PRO A 289 -26.11 -18.90 35.43
CA PRO A 289 -27.40 -18.23 35.46
C PRO A 289 -28.55 -19.26 35.45
N ASP A 290 -29.63 -18.96 36.17
CA ASP A 290 -30.79 -19.87 36.32
C ASP A 290 -31.36 -20.31 34.97
N ALA A 291 -31.45 -19.38 34.02
CA ALA A 291 -31.89 -19.60 32.66
C ALA A 291 -30.72 -19.88 31.70
N LEU A 292 -30.03 -21.02 31.84
CA LEU A 292 -28.96 -21.46 30.93
C LEU A 292 -29.38 -21.46 29.44
N ALA A 293 -30.67 -21.61 29.14
CA ALA A 293 -31.20 -21.50 27.79
C ALA A 293 -30.94 -20.12 27.14
N ILE A 294 -30.93 -19.03 27.92
CA ILE A 294 -30.59 -17.67 27.43
C ILE A 294 -29.10 -17.60 27.08
N TRP A 295 -28.24 -18.24 27.87
CA TRP A 295 -26.81 -18.37 27.54
C TRP A 295 -26.58 -19.19 26.27
N GLN A 296 -27.32 -20.29 26.09
CA GLN A 296 -27.29 -21.08 24.86
C GLN A 296 -27.81 -20.29 23.65
N ALA A 297 -28.82 -19.42 23.82
CA ALA A 297 -29.30 -18.53 22.76
C ALA A 297 -28.24 -17.51 22.32
N LEU A 298 -27.50 -16.92 23.27
CA LEU A 298 -26.32 -16.09 22.96
C LEU A 298 -25.23 -16.92 22.26
N GLY A 299 -25.01 -18.17 22.70
CA GLY A 299 -24.12 -19.14 22.03
C GLY A 299 -24.50 -19.40 20.57
N MET A 300 -25.79 -19.59 20.28
CA MET A 300 -26.32 -19.74 18.92
C MET A 300 -26.10 -18.48 18.08
N MET A 301 -26.38 -17.29 18.62
CA MET A 301 -26.12 -16.03 17.91
C MET A 301 -24.64 -15.88 17.54
N VAL A 302 -23.72 -16.17 18.47
CA VAL A 302 -22.27 -16.14 18.21
C VAL A 302 -21.85 -17.19 17.18
N PHE A 303 -22.38 -18.42 17.26
CA PHE A 303 -22.14 -19.49 16.29
C PHE A 303 -22.52 -19.08 14.86
N VAL A 304 -23.67 -18.42 14.67
CA VAL A 304 -24.15 -17.98 13.35
C VAL A 304 -23.30 -16.85 12.74
N TYR A 305 -22.49 -16.13 13.52
CA TYR A 305 -21.50 -15.21 12.95
C TYR A 305 -20.29 -15.92 12.30
N ALA A 306 -20.03 -17.19 12.60
CA ALA A 306 -18.92 -17.94 11.99
C ALA A 306 -18.98 -18.00 10.44
N PRO A 307 -20.09 -18.43 9.79
CA PRO A 307 -20.21 -18.38 8.34
C PRO A 307 -20.16 -16.95 7.78
N ALA A 308 -20.70 -15.96 8.50
CA ALA A 308 -20.64 -14.56 8.07
C ALA A 308 -19.18 -14.04 7.98
N TYR A 309 -18.34 -14.35 8.97
CA TYR A 309 -16.91 -14.04 8.93
C TYR A 309 -16.14 -14.89 7.90
N TRP A 310 -16.56 -16.13 7.67
CA TRP A 310 -15.95 -17.00 6.64
C TRP A 310 -16.22 -16.52 5.22
N TRP A 311 -17.43 -16.02 4.92
CA TRP A 311 -17.75 -15.36 3.65
C TRP A 311 -16.97 -14.04 3.50
N LEU A 312 -16.91 -13.22 4.55
CA LEU A 312 -16.11 -12.00 4.60
C LEU A 312 -14.59 -12.26 4.42
N ALA A 313 -14.08 -13.43 4.82
CA ALA A 313 -12.71 -13.87 4.57
C ALA A 313 -12.47 -14.45 3.15
N ARG A 314 -13.53 -14.83 2.44
CA ARG A 314 -13.50 -15.35 1.07
C ARG A 314 -13.62 -14.26 0.01
N ASP A 315 -14.52 -13.31 0.19
CA ASP A 315 -14.69 -12.14 -0.68
C ASP A 315 -14.96 -10.90 0.19
N PRO A 316 -13.89 -10.22 0.65
CA PRO A 316 -14.03 -9.08 1.56
C PRO A 316 -14.69 -7.86 0.90
N VAL A 317 -14.65 -7.75 -0.44
CA VAL A 317 -15.26 -6.64 -1.17
C VAL A 317 -16.77 -6.82 -1.23
N ARG A 318 -17.24 -7.97 -1.71
CA ARG A 318 -18.67 -8.30 -1.82
C ARG A 318 -19.37 -8.33 -0.47
N HIS A 319 -18.71 -8.86 0.56
CA HIS A 319 -19.31 -9.07 1.88
C HIS A 319 -19.03 -7.93 2.88
N ARG A 320 -18.42 -6.82 2.47
CA ARG A 320 -18.00 -5.68 3.31
C ARG A 320 -19.05 -5.20 4.34
N HIS A 321 -20.34 -5.24 4.00
CA HIS A 321 -21.42 -4.80 4.88
C HIS A 321 -21.62 -5.72 6.10
N LEU A 322 -21.25 -7.02 6.02
CA LEU A 322 -21.25 -7.93 7.17
C LEU A 322 -20.28 -7.46 8.26
N ALA A 323 -19.14 -6.88 7.88
CA ALA A 323 -18.17 -6.33 8.83
C ALA A 323 -18.73 -5.13 9.60
N LEU A 324 -19.62 -4.33 8.98
CA LEU A 324 -20.26 -3.18 9.61
C LEU A 324 -21.33 -3.60 10.62
N VAL A 325 -22.15 -4.59 10.29
CA VAL A 325 -23.11 -5.20 11.23
C VAL A 325 -22.38 -5.84 12.42
N ALA A 326 -21.30 -6.58 12.15
CA ALA A 326 -20.47 -7.18 13.17
C ALA A 326 -19.79 -6.14 14.07
N LEU A 327 -19.18 -5.09 13.49
CA LEU A 327 -18.54 -4.01 14.24
C LEU A 327 -19.53 -3.31 15.17
N LEU A 328 -20.77 -3.08 14.74
CA LEU A 328 -21.82 -2.52 15.59
C LEU A 328 -22.08 -3.42 16.82
N GLY A 329 -22.25 -4.73 16.63
CA GLY A 329 -22.37 -5.68 17.73
C GLY A 329 -21.16 -5.64 18.68
N LYS A 330 -19.94 -5.59 18.14
CA LYS A 330 -18.68 -5.54 18.92
C LYS A 330 -18.47 -4.23 19.67
N LEU A 331 -19.17 -3.14 19.31
CA LEU A 331 -19.17 -1.89 20.06
C LEU A 331 -20.25 -1.90 21.15
N LEU A 332 -21.42 -2.47 20.87
CA LEU A 332 -22.55 -2.53 21.81
C LEU A 332 -22.31 -3.52 22.97
N GLY A 333 -21.66 -4.66 22.73
CA GLY A 333 -21.36 -5.66 23.77
C GLY A 333 -20.58 -5.08 24.96
N PRO A 334 -19.41 -4.45 24.74
CA PRO A 334 -18.64 -3.79 25.81
C PRO A 334 -19.39 -2.64 26.50
N LEU A 335 -20.22 -1.88 25.78
CA LEU A 335 -21.06 -0.81 26.38
C LEU A 335 -22.13 -1.40 27.32
N GLY A 336 -22.81 -2.47 26.89
CA GLY A 336 -23.78 -3.20 27.72
C GLY A 336 -23.12 -3.83 28.96
N PHE A 337 -21.90 -4.36 28.81
CA PHE A 337 -21.12 -4.87 29.94
C PHE A 337 -20.73 -3.77 30.94
N LEU A 338 -20.26 -2.60 30.48
CA LEU A 338 -19.94 -1.47 31.36
C LEU A 338 -21.17 -1.02 32.16
N TRP A 339 -22.35 -0.96 31.52
CA TRP A 339 -23.61 -0.69 32.20
C TRP A 339 -24.00 -1.79 33.20
N ALA A 340 -23.82 -3.07 32.86
CA ALA A 340 -24.12 -4.20 33.74
C ALA A 340 -23.18 -4.28 34.95
N VAL A 341 -21.91 -3.87 34.82
CA VAL A 341 -20.99 -3.73 35.96
C VAL A 341 -21.37 -2.53 36.84
N ALA A 342 -21.72 -1.39 36.23
CA ALA A 342 -22.14 -0.19 36.95
C ALA A 342 -23.48 -0.34 37.69
N THR A 343 -24.32 -1.28 37.27
CA THR A 343 -25.59 -1.66 37.93
C THR A 343 -25.46 -2.93 38.80
N HIS A 344 -24.24 -3.44 39.00
CA HIS A 344 -23.92 -4.65 39.76
C HIS A 344 -24.59 -5.95 39.28
N LEU A 345 -25.13 -5.98 38.05
CA LEU A 345 -25.74 -7.14 37.41
C LEU A 345 -24.71 -8.18 36.94
N LEU A 346 -23.47 -7.78 36.66
CA LEU A 346 -22.38 -8.69 36.28
C LEU A 346 -21.07 -8.34 37.03
N PRO A 347 -20.29 -9.36 37.45
CA PRO A 347 -18.98 -9.13 38.06
C PRO A 347 -17.94 -8.75 36.99
N ILE A 348 -16.94 -7.98 37.39
CA ILE A 348 -15.87 -7.50 36.50
C ILE A 348 -15.04 -8.65 35.87
N SER A 349 -15.01 -9.84 36.49
CA SER A 349 -14.38 -11.05 35.94
C SER A 349 -14.99 -11.52 34.61
N PHE A 350 -16.28 -11.22 34.37
CA PHE A 350 -16.93 -11.49 33.09
C PHE A 350 -16.32 -10.66 31.94
N GLY A 351 -15.60 -9.58 32.24
CA GLY A 351 -14.84 -8.78 31.27
C GLY A 351 -13.81 -9.57 30.46
N VAL A 352 -13.34 -10.73 30.95
CA VAL A 352 -12.48 -11.64 30.17
C VAL A 352 -13.20 -12.16 28.91
N ILE A 353 -14.50 -12.45 29.00
CA ILE A 353 -15.32 -12.86 27.85
C ILE A 353 -15.49 -11.70 26.87
N ILE A 354 -15.66 -10.47 27.36
CA ILE A 354 -15.78 -9.26 26.52
C ILE A 354 -14.47 -8.94 25.79
N VAL A 355 -13.32 -9.12 26.45
CA VAL A 355 -12.00 -8.98 25.81
C VAL A 355 -11.85 -9.98 24.66
N ALA A 356 -12.17 -11.25 24.90
CA ALA A 356 -12.01 -12.33 23.93
C ALA A 356 -13.04 -12.28 22.79
N ASN A 357 -14.31 -11.95 23.09
CA ASN A 357 -15.36 -11.85 22.09
C ASN A 357 -15.22 -10.59 21.23
N ASP A 358 -14.88 -9.44 21.80
CA ASP A 358 -15.03 -8.13 21.14
C ASP A 358 -13.72 -7.36 21.01
N LEU A 359 -13.07 -7.00 22.12
CA LEU A 359 -12.01 -5.98 22.12
C LEU A 359 -10.76 -6.40 21.33
N VAL A 360 -10.38 -7.68 21.36
CA VAL A 360 -9.25 -8.23 20.59
C VAL A 360 -9.42 -8.02 19.07
N TRP A 361 -10.67 -7.96 18.58
CA TRP A 361 -10.99 -7.87 17.15
C TRP A 361 -11.14 -6.42 16.66
N TRP A 362 -11.35 -5.47 17.57
CA TRP A 362 -11.59 -4.05 17.24
C TRP A 362 -10.56 -3.46 16.25
N PRO A 363 -9.23 -3.63 16.42
CA PRO A 363 -8.26 -2.99 15.51
C PRO A 363 -8.41 -3.43 14.06
N ALA A 364 -8.72 -4.71 13.82
CA ALA A 364 -8.90 -5.26 12.48
C ALA A 364 -10.25 -4.85 11.87
N PHE A 365 -11.34 -4.93 12.64
CA PHE A 365 -12.68 -4.58 12.17
C PHE A 365 -12.83 -3.06 11.91
N LEU A 366 -12.33 -2.20 12.81
CA LEU A 366 -12.34 -0.75 12.61
C LEU A 366 -11.53 -0.36 11.38
N ALA A 367 -10.31 -0.87 11.24
CA ALA A 367 -9.46 -0.57 10.10
C ALA A 367 -10.07 -1.08 8.78
N PHE A 368 -10.67 -2.28 8.77
CA PHE A 368 -11.40 -2.79 7.61
C PHE A 368 -12.56 -1.88 7.22
N VAL A 369 -13.43 -1.48 8.17
CA VAL A 369 -14.64 -0.72 7.83
C VAL A 369 -14.28 0.69 7.34
N VAL A 370 -13.24 1.32 7.89
CA VAL A 370 -12.68 2.58 7.37
C VAL A 370 -12.15 2.42 5.93
N ASP A 371 -11.40 1.35 5.68
CA ASP A 371 -10.83 1.02 4.36
C ASP A 371 -11.93 0.70 3.33
N ALA A 372 -12.96 -0.06 3.73
CA ALA A 372 -14.12 -0.40 2.89
C ALA A 372 -15.02 0.81 2.61
N ALA A 373 -15.17 1.73 3.57
CA ALA A 373 -15.88 2.98 3.36
C ALA A 373 -15.17 3.85 2.31
N GLN A 374 -13.83 3.89 2.31
CA GLN A 374 -13.06 4.57 1.28
C GLN A 374 -13.19 3.87 -0.09
N LEU A 375 -13.19 2.53 -0.13
CA LEU A 375 -13.38 1.75 -1.36
C LEU A 375 -14.77 1.92 -2.00
N SER A 376 -15.84 2.05 -1.19
CA SER A 376 -17.19 2.41 -1.69
C SER A 376 -17.32 3.87 -2.17
N GLY A 377 -16.27 4.69 -2.09
CA GLY A 377 -16.34 6.14 -2.42
C GLY A 377 -16.92 7.01 -1.29
N GLY A 378 -16.98 6.49 -0.07
CA GLY A 378 -17.34 7.22 1.15
C GLY A 378 -18.38 6.50 2.02
N TRP A 379 -18.44 6.89 3.30
CA TRP A 379 -19.37 6.34 4.29
C TRP A 379 -20.84 6.31 3.83
N ARG A 380 -21.31 7.34 3.13
CA ARG A 380 -22.68 7.41 2.60
C ARG A 380 -22.98 6.32 1.56
N ALA A 381 -21.99 5.93 0.75
CA ALA A 381 -22.15 4.87 -0.24
C ALA A 381 -22.14 3.48 0.43
N LEU A 382 -21.19 3.23 1.34
CA LEU A 382 -21.12 1.99 2.11
C LEU A 382 -22.40 1.73 2.92
N LEU A 383 -22.96 2.77 3.57
CA LEU A 383 -24.22 2.68 4.31
C LEU A 383 -25.45 2.55 3.41
N ALA A 384 -25.38 3.03 2.16
CA ALA A 384 -26.43 2.88 1.16
C ALA A 384 -26.34 1.56 0.35
N GLY A 385 -25.46 0.62 0.75
CA GLY A 385 -25.30 -0.67 0.08
C GLY A 385 -24.60 -0.63 -1.28
N ARG A 386 -23.84 0.46 -1.57
CA ARG A 386 -23.16 0.70 -2.86
C ARG A 386 -21.65 0.40 -2.78
#